data_AF-A0A538F2T0-F1
#
_entry.id   AF-A0A538F2T0-F1
#
_cell.length_a   1.000
_cell.length_b   1.000
_cell.length_c   1.000
_cell.angle_alpha   90.00
_cell.angle_beta   90.00
_cell.angle_gamma   90.00
#
_symmetry.space_group_name_H-M   'P 1'
#
loop_
_entity.id
_entity.type
_entity.pdbx_description
1 polymer ?
#
loop_
_entity_poly.entity_id
_entity_poly.type
_entity_poly.pdbx_seq_one_letter_code
_entity_poly.pdbx_strand_id
1 'polypeptide(L)'
;MPAWASILYALPNVYGLDRLSGVPGLTTYSSFAVYFGVAAMLLALVGGWRARRLAPARALAIVAGLALMARFGVPPMNWLFHSVWPFKLVVIGRMYAIVALAGAVGAGAAVSSLARRAMPVRAALIWTAGLGALVAFVALLDRSSGNLNPARHHLIAAAGRFALFLVLGALCLLVLGRLRRTAAVVLVLVVCVADLALFQPYNVWLPSSSAHLPTTGAVRFLAEHRASRTSSVSPGVINDVLPPNTGAPTRLETVMGYDLPQADRWATFATRVLGQRGFAEHVNTTPVPAGAGLRGLRLFNTRYYVTAPGAPPPDPAFRPVYRGTDATVWQDPAALPRAFVVPSARPLGTGAALAVLAAGRLDPSRLALIPAQENAVTGTHSTFRAASMHELAPDRLRVDVPAGGRGWLVVGNAYFPSWRAKVDGREVPVRRTDYAAIGLPLAAGSHTVELSVRHASFWIGAAVSAFTLAALAATALLSDRLAPGDRRW
;
A
#
# COMPACT_ATOMS: atom_id res chain seq x y z
N MET A 1 11.81 10.33 -9.76
CA MET A 1 10.59 10.67 -10.53
C MET A 1 10.98 11.53 -11.72
N PRO A 2 10.22 11.53 -12.82
CA PRO A 2 10.51 12.44 -13.91
C PRO A 2 10.26 13.90 -13.47
N ALA A 3 11.10 14.82 -13.94
CA ALA A 3 11.03 16.23 -13.54
C ALA A 3 9.69 16.88 -13.88
N TRP A 4 9.04 16.44 -14.96
CA TRP A 4 7.73 16.94 -15.38
C TRP A 4 6.66 16.81 -14.28
N ALA A 5 6.72 15.78 -13.43
CA ALA A 5 5.71 15.56 -12.39
C ALA A 5 5.67 16.69 -11.34
N SER A 6 6.70 17.54 -11.27
CA SER A 6 6.71 18.74 -10.42
C SER A 6 5.62 19.73 -10.79
N ILE A 7 5.20 19.81 -12.06
CA ILE A 7 4.16 20.73 -12.49
C ILE A 7 2.81 20.42 -11.82
N LEU A 8 2.57 19.16 -11.45
CA LEU A 8 1.35 18.71 -10.78
C LEU A 8 1.20 19.27 -9.35
N TYR A 9 2.24 19.88 -8.78
CA TYR A 9 2.18 20.55 -7.49
C TYR A 9 1.47 21.90 -7.56
N ALA A 10 1.45 22.51 -8.76
CA ALA A 10 0.80 23.79 -9.03
C ALA A 10 -0.39 23.67 -9.98
N LEU A 11 -0.32 22.73 -10.93
CA LEU A 11 -1.30 22.48 -11.97
C LEU A 11 -1.71 21.00 -11.96
N PRO A 12 -2.44 20.55 -10.94
CA PRO A 12 -2.70 19.13 -10.76
C PRO A 12 -3.52 18.55 -11.93
N ASN A 13 -4.45 19.29 -12.54
CA ASN A 13 -5.28 18.80 -13.65
C ASN A 13 -4.74 19.10 -15.05
N VAL A 14 -3.46 19.46 -15.20
CA VAL A 14 -2.92 19.89 -16.50
C VAL A 14 -3.07 18.80 -17.58
N TYR A 15 -2.98 17.53 -17.21
CA TYR A 15 -3.15 16.39 -18.13
C TYR A 15 -4.55 15.75 -18.09
N GLY A 16 -5.54 16.40 -17.46
CA GLY A 16 -6.91 15.91 -17.34
C GLY A 16 -7.24 15.21 -16.01
N LEU A 17 -8.54 14.97 -15.81
CA LEU A 17 -9.14 14.33 -14.62
C LEU A 17 -9.59 12.89 -14.89
N ASP A 18 -10.00 12.60 -16.13
CA ASP A 18 -10.64 11.35 -16.49
C ASP A 18 -9.63 10.29 -16.93
N ARG A 19 -9.49 9.26 -16.10
CA ARG A 19 -8.95 7.92 -16.41
C ARG A 19 -7.59 7.90 -17.12
N LEU A 20 -6.54 7.87 -16.30
CA LEU A 20 -5.13 7.68 -16.67
C LEU A 20 -4.76 6.27 -17.17
N SER A 21 -5.72 5.52 -17.69
CA SER A 21 -5.48 4.31 -18.49
C SER A 21 -5.12 4.75 -19.90
N GLY A 22 -3.89 5.26 -20.12
CA GLY A 22 -3.45 5.65 -21.46
C GLY A 22 -2.21 6.51 -21.53
N VAL A 23 -1.75 7.10 -20.42
CA VAL A 23 -0.52 7.89 -20.40
C VAL A 23 0.63 7.02 -19.85
N PRO A 24 1.64 6.66 -20.66
CA PRO A 24 2.77 5.86 -20.21
C PRO A 24 3.44 6.50 -18.98
N GLY A 25 3.52 5.76 -17.87
CA GLY A 25 4.12 6.23 -16.62
C GLY A 25 3.20 6.94 -15.62
N LEU A 26 1.92 7.17 -15.97
CA LEU A 26 0.93 7.88 -15.13
C LEU A 26 -0.18 6.96 -14.58
N THR A 27 0.06 5.65 -14.53
CA THR A 27 -0.90 4.63 -14.04
C THR A 27 -1.41 4.87 -12.61
N THR A 28 -0.75 5.75 -11.84
CA THR A 28 -1.21 6.20 -10.53
C THR A 28 -1.00 7.71 -10.37
N TYR A 29 -1.87 8.53 -10.95
CA TYR A 29 -1.87 9.99 -10.75
C TYR A 29 -1.82 10.43 -9.29
N SER A 30 -2.54 9.73 -8.40
CA SER A 30 -2.49 9.93 -6.94
C SER A 30 -1.09 9.75 -6.35
N SER A 31 -0.22 8.99 -7.01
CA SER A 31 1.17 8.83 -6.61
C SER A 31 2.07 9.96 -7.09
N PHE A 32 1.63 10.79 -8.06
CA PHE A 32 2.40 11.87 -8.69
C PHE A 32 1.97 13.28 -8.25
N ALA A 33 0.65 13.55 -8.18
CA ALA A 33 0.11 14.85 -7.84
C ALA A 33 0.23 15.16 -6.34
N VAL A 34 0.77 16.33 -6.02
CA VAL A 34 1.00 16.80 -4.64
C VAL A 34 0.48 18.21 -4.54
N TYR A 35 -0.83 18.32 -4.44
CA TYR A 35 -1.50 19.60 -4.44
C TYR A 35 -2.02 19.93 -3.05
N PHE A 36 -1.56 21.04 -2.48
CA PHE A 36 -2.06 21.59 -1.20
C PHE A 36 -2.62 23.01 -1.36
N GLY A 37 -2.83 23.46 -2.59
CA GLY A 37 -3.41 24.76 -2.95
C GLY A 37 -2.39 25.80 -3.40
N VAL A 38 -2.70 26.54 -4.48
CA VAL A 38 -1.82 27.60 -5.02
C VAL A 38 -1.74 28.78 -4.06
N ALA A 39 -2.87 29.19 -3.48
CA ALA A 39 -2.89 30.26 -2.49
C ALA A 39 -2.09 29.87 -1.24
N ALA A 40 -2.22 28.62 -0.78
CA ALA A 40 -1.45 28.08 0.32
C ALA A 40 0.05 28.03 0.01
N MET A 41 0.43 27.65 -1.22
CA MET A 41 1.83 27.66 -1.66
C MET A 41 2.43 29.06 -1.65
N LEU A 42 1.71 30.07 -2.17
CA LEU A 42 2.15 31.46 -2.12
C LEU A 42 2.32 31.96 -0.68
N LEU A 43 1.34 31.69 0.18
CA LEU A 43 1.40 32.01 1.60
C LEU A 43 2.58 31.31 2.27
N ALA A 44 2.81 30.03 1.99
CA ALA A 44 3.89 29.24 2.57
C ALA A 44 5.28 29.83 2.27
N LEU A 45 5.52 30.27 1.04
CA LEU A 45 6.77 30.93 0.64
C LEU A 45 6.98 32.24 1.43
N VAL A 46 5.94 33.06 1.55
CA VAL A 46 5.97 34.30 2.34
C VAL A 46 6.19 34.02 3.83
N GLY A 47 5.47 33.05 4.38
CA GLY A 47 5.57 32.65 5.79
C GLY A 47 6.97 32.14 6.12
N GLY A 48 7.51 31.26 5.28
CA GLY A 48 8.88 30.76 5.39
C GLY A 48 9.92 31.89 5.33
N TRP A 49 9.77 32.84 4.40
CA TRP A 49 10.68 33.98 4.31
C TRP A 49 10.60 34.90 5.52
N ARG A 50 9.40 35.23 6.01
CA ARG A 50 9.22 36.06 7.20
C ARG A 50 9.74 35.37 8.47
N ALA A 51 9.57 34.06 8.56
CA ALA A 51 10.02 33.24 9.67
C ALA A 51 11.47 32.74 9.53
N ARG A 52 12.21 33.10 8.47
CA ARG A 52 13.53 32.51 8.14
C ARG A 52 14.60 32.60 9.23
N ARG A 53 14.44 33.52 10.19
CA ARG A 53 15.36 33.67 11.33
C ARG A 53 15.04 32.72 12.48
N LEU A 54 13.81 32.17 12.53
CA LEU A 54 13.38 31.22 13.56
C LEU A 54 13.97 29.84 13.28
N ALA A 55 14.53 29.21 14.31
CA ALA A 55 15.07 27.85 14.19
C ALA A 55 14.02 26.81 13.72
N PRO A 56 12.76 26.81 14.22
CA PRO A 56 11.74 25.88 13.76
C PRO A 56 11.40 26.03 12.27
N ALA A 57 11.35 27.26 11.75
CA ALA A 57 11.05 27.51 10.34
C ALA A 57 12.19 27.02 9.43
N ARG A 58 13.44 27.20 9.85
CA ARG A 58 14.61 26.65 9.13
C ARG A 58 14.60 25.12 9.14
N ALA A 59 14.32 24.51 10.29
CA ALA A 59 14.21 23.05 10.40
C ALA A 59 13.12 22.49 9.47
N LEU A 60 11.94 23.12 9.44
CA LEU A 60 10.84 22.71 8.57
C LEU A 60 11.19 22.86 7.08
N ALA A 61 11.85 23.96 6.70
CA ALA A 61 12.31 24.17 5.33
C ALA A 61 13.35 23.13 4.89
N ILE A 62 14.27 22.77 5.80
CA ILE A 62 15.25 21.69 5.56
C ILE A 62 14.53 20.36 5.35
N VAL A 63 13.59 20.00 6.24
CA VAL A 63 12.81 18.75 6.12
C VAL A 63 12.03 18.71 4.80
N ALA A 64 11.37 19.81 4.41
CA ALA A 64 10.67 19.91 3.13
C ALA A 64 11.63 19.77 1.93
N GLY A 65 12.80 20.41 2.00
CA GLY A 65 13.85 20.29 0.98
C GLY A 65 14.36 18.86 0.83
N LEU A 66 14.67 18.18 1.95
CA LEU A 66 15.08 16.77 1.94
C LEU A 66 13.98 15.85 1.39
N ALA A 67 12.71 16.11 1.73
CA ALA A 67 11.57 15.37 1.19
C ALA A 67 11.42 15.57 -0.33
N LEU A 68 11.61 16.79 -0.84
CA LEU A 68 11.64 17.08 -2.28
C LEU A 68 12.81 16.39 -2.97
N MET A 69 14.01 16.41 -2.37
CA MET A 69 15.18 15.72 -2.90
C MET A 69 14.95 14.21 -2.98
N ALA A 70 14.41 13.59 -1.92
CA ALA A 70 14.04 12.17 -1.91
C ALA A 70 13.04 11.87 -3.04
N ARG A 71 11.99 12.69 -3.14
CA ARG A 71 10.91 12.54 -4.12
C ARG A 71 11.38 12.63 -5.57
N PHE A 72 12.22 13.61 -5.90
CA PHE A 72 12.71 13.80 -7.26
C PHE A 72 13.96 12.98 -7.57
N GLY A 73 14.50 12.22 -6.60
CA GLY A 73 15.67 11.38 -6.81
C GLY A 73 16.98 12.18 -6.84
N VAL A 74 17.03 13.29 -6.11
CA VAL A 74 18.22 14.15 -5.99
C VAL A 74 19.14 13.62 -4.87
N PRO A 75 20.45 13.44 -5.12
CA PRO A 75 21.43 13.09 -4.08
C PRO A 75 21.54 14.16 -2.97
N PRO A 76 21.83 13.80 -1.70
CA PRO A 76 22.13 12.44 -1.21
C PRO A 76 20.88 11.65 -0.81
N MET A 77 19.70 12.27 -0.82
CA MET A 77 18.47 11.61 -0.36
C MET A 77 18.11 10.39 -1.23
N ASN A 78 18.33 10.47 -2.55
CA ASN A 78 18.17 9.31 -3.42
C ASN A 78 19.01 8.11 -2.96
N TRP A 79 20.29 8.35 -2.66
CA TRP A 79 21.19 7.30 -2.18
C TRP A 79 20.74 6.74 -0.82
N LEU A 80 20.34 7.62 0.11
CA LEU A 80 19.86 7.24 1.45
C LEU A 80 18.68 6.27 1.35
N PHE A 81 17.65 6.64 0.59
CA PHE A 81 16.42 5.86 0.46
C PHE A 81 16.55 4.63 -0.45
N HIS A 82 17.65 4.46 -1.19
CA HIS A 82 17.90 3.24 -1.95
C HIS A 82 18.94 2.31 -1.29
N SER A 83 19.80 2.83 -0.43
CA SER A 83 20.97 2.08 0.05
C SER A 83 20.99 1.85 1.57
N VAL A 84 20.34 2.71 2.37
CA VAL A 84 20.50 2.72 3.83
C VAL A 84 19.27 2.15 4.54
N TRP A 85 19.48 1.22 5.46
CA TRP A 85 18.43 0.73 6.36
C TRP A 85 18.18 1.73 7.51
N PRO A 86 16.94 1.99 7.95
CA PRO A 86 15.66 1.41 7.47
C PRO A 86 15.02 2.17 6.29
N PHE A 87 15.61 3.28 5.83
CA PHE A 87 15.03 4.15 4.79
C PHE A 87 14.72 3.42 3.48
N LYS A 88 15.52 2.41 3.10
CA LYS A 88 15.29 1.56 1.93
C LYS A 88 14.00 0.74 1.94
N LEU A 89 13.30 0.66 3.08
CA LEU A 89 12.01 -0.01 3.21
C LEU A 89 10.82 0.93 2.92
N VAL A 90 11.06 2.23 2.77
CA VAL A 90 10.00 3.24 2.67
C VAL A 90 9.63 3.48 1.22
N VAL A 91 8.33 3.51 0.93
CA VAL A 91 7.81 3.96 -0.37
C VAL A 91 8.00 5.48 -0.47
N ILE A 92 9.11 5.91 -1.09
CA ILE A 92 9.49 7.32 -1.32
C ILE A 92 8.35 8.13 -1.96
N GLY A 93 7.48 7.44 -2.71
CA GLY A 93 6.26 7.99 -3.28
C GLY A 93 5.43 8.80 -2.29
N ARG A 94 5.42 8.48 -0.98
CA ARG A 94 4.59 9.17 0.03
C ARG A 94 5.25 10.38 0.70
N MET A 95 6.50 10.71 0.35
CA MET A 95 7.23 11.87 0.91
C MET A 95 6.53 13.21 0.63
N TYR A 96 5.60 13.23 -0.32
CA TYR A 96 4.80 14.41 -0.61
C TYR A 96 3.99 14.92 0.59
N ALA A 97 3.55 14.04 1.48
CA ALA A 97 2.76 14.43 2.65
C ALA A 97 3.57 15.35 3.58
N ILE A 98 4.90 15.15 3.63
CA ILE A 98 5.83 16.00 4.39
C ILE A 98 5.92 17.39 3.76
N VAL A 99 5.99 17.47 2.42
CA VAL A 99 6.03 18.74 1.69
C VAL A 99 4.72 19.52 1.88
N ALA A 100 3.57 18.84 1.75
CA ALA A 100 2.26 19.44 1.96
C ALA A 100 2.08 19.93 3.41
N LEU A 101 2.51 19.15 4.41
CA LEU A 101 2.48 19.55 5.81
C LEU A 101 3.36 20.78 6.07
N ALA A 102 4.58 20.79 5.55
CA ALA A 102 5.47 21.94 5.67
C ALA A 102 4.89 23.19 4.99
N GLY A 103 4.28 23.02 3.81
CA GLY A 103 3.54 24.07 3.11
C GLY A 103 2.37 24.62 3.94
N ALA A 104 1.54 23.76 4.52
CA ALA A 104 0.40 24.16 5.35
C ALA A 104 0.84 24.92 6.62
N VAL A 105 1.88 24.44 7.31
CA VAL A 105 2.45 25.14 8.48
C VAL A 105 3.05 26.49 8.07
N GLY A 106 3.77 26.53 6.93
CA GLY A 106 4.28 27.78 6.36
C GLY A 106 3.18 28.79 6.04
N ALA A 107 2.07 28.33 5.46
CA ALA A 107 0.91 29.17 5.17
C ALA A 107 0.29 29.73 6.46
N GLY A 108 0.15 28.90 7.50
CA GLY A 108 -0.30 29.36 8.83
C GLY A 108 0.64 30.40 9.45
N ALA A 109 1.97 30.21 9.32
CA ALA A 109 2.95 31.19 9.75
C ALA A 109 2.83 32.52 8.98
N ALA A 110 2.50 32.47 7.69
CA ALA A 110 2.20 33.65 6.88
C ALA A 110 1.00 34.40 7.43
N VAL A 111 -0.13 33.72 7.68
CA VAL A 111 -1.34 34.32 8.26
C VAL A 111 -1.03 34.98 9.59
N SER A 112 -0.33 34.28 10.49
CA SER A 112 0.06 34.81 11.80
C SER A 112 0.89 36.09 11.65
N SER A 113 1.93 36.06 10.81
CA SER A 113 2.83 37.21 10.64
C SER A 113 2.20 38.39 9.89
N LEU A 114 1.34 38.12 8.90
CA LEU A 114 0.68 39.15 8.09
C LEU A 114 -0.43 39.85 8.85
N ALA A 115 -1.15 39.14 9.71
CA ALA A 115 -2.16 39.72 10.60
C ALA A 115 -1.57 40.75 11.57
N ARG A 116 -0.28 40.63 11.92
CA ARG A 116 0.42 41.62 12.76
C ARG A 116 1.09 42.72 11.97
N ARG A 117 1.63 42.40 10.80
CA ARG A 117 2.33 43.36 9.94
C ARG A 117 1.96 43.14 8.49
N ALA A 118 1.14 44.05 7.96
CA ALA A 118 0.73 44.03 6.56
C ALA A 118 1.94 43.99 5.61
N MET A 119 1.75 43.35 4.46
CA MET A 119 2.75 43.33 3.40
C MET A 119 2.58 44.55 2.49
N PRO A 120 3.66 45.26 2.12
CA PRO A 120 3.57 46.31 1.12
C PRO A 120 3.19 45.73 -0.25
N VAL A 121 2.40 46.48 -1.03
CA VAL A 121 1.87 46.03 -2.34
C VAL A 121 2.99 45.55 -3.27
N ARG A 122 4.10 46.29 -3.34
CA ARG A 122 5.27 45.91 -4.15
C ARG A 122 5.80 44.53 -3.79
N ALA A 123 5.89 44.19 -2.50
CA ALA A 123 6.35 42.88 -2.08
C ALA A 123 5.35 41.78 -2.44
N ALA A 124 4.05 42.02 -2.24
CA ALA A 124 3.01 41.06 -2.63
C ALA A 124 3.06 40.77 -4.14
N LEU A 125 3.25 41.81 -4.97
CA LEU A 125 3.42 41.66 -6.42
C LEU A 125 4.67 40.87 -6.78
N ILE A 126 5.81 41.12 -6.13
CA ILE A 126 7.06 40.37 -6.36
C ILE A 126 6.87 38.88 -6.04
N TRP A 127 6.26 38.54 -4.90
CA TRP A 127 6.01 37.14 -4.54
C TRP A 127 5.05 36.46 -5.50
N THR A 128 3.98 37.16 -5.89
CA THR A 128 2.97 36.64 -6.82
C THR A 128 3.57 36.40 -8.20
N ALA A 129 4.31 37.38 -8.73
CA ALA A 129 5.00 37.27 -10.01
C ALA A 129 6.11 36.21 -9.97
N GLY A 130 6.85 36.12 -8.87
CA GLY A 130 7.89 35.11 -8.66
C GLY A 130 7.33 33.68 -8.70
N LEU A 131 6.21 33.43 -8.01
CA LEU A 131 5.55 32.12 -8.07
C LEU A 131 4.99 31.82 -9.47
N GLY A 132 4.35 32.81 -10.10
CA GLY A 132 3.85 32.68 -11.47
C GLY A 132 4.97 32.35 -12.47
N ALA A 133 6.09 33.06 -12.40
CA ALA A 133 7.26 32.85 -13.26
C ALA A 133 7.91 31.48 -13.01
N LEU A 134 8.01 31.04 -11.75
CA LEU A 134 8.53 29.71 -11.40
C LEU A 134 7.66 28.60 -12.02
N VAL A 135 6.34 28.69 -11.87
CA VAL A 135 5.43 27.67 -12.42
C VAL A 135 5.44 27.69 -13.95
N ALA A 136 5.48 28.88 -14.57
CA ALA A 136 5.62 29.01 -16.02
C ALA A 136 6.95 28.40 -16.52
N PHE A 137 8.05 28.65 -15.82
CA PHE A 137 9.36 28.06 -16.12
C PHE A 137 9.32 26.53 -16.03
N VAL A 138 8.75 25.96 -14.97
CA VAL A 138 8.58 24.50 -14.84
C VAL A 138 7.71 23.94 -15.95
N ALA A 139 6.62 24.63 -16.33
CA ALA A 139 5.76 24.22 -17.45
C ALA A 139 6.50 24.23 -18.80
N LEU A 140 7.37 25.22 -19.02
CA LEU A 140 8.21 25.30 -20.23
C LEU A 140 9.26 24.19 -20.26
N LEU A 141 9.92 23.91 -19.12
CA LEU A 141 10.86 22.80 -18.99
C LEU A 141 10.18 21.46 -19.27
N ASP A 142 9.01 21.23 -18.68
CA ASP A 142 8.20 20.05 -18.95
C ASP A 142 7.92 19.89 -20.45
N ARG A 143 7.40 20.95 -21.09
CA ARG A 143 7.08 20.95 -22.52
C ARG A 143 8.31 20.70 -23.40
N SER A 144 9.47 21.23 -23.01
CA SER A 144 10.73 21.00 -23.72
C SER A 144 11.24 19.56 -23.59
N SER A 145 10.85 18.85 -22.53
CA SER A 145 11.25 17.46 -22.30
C SER A 145 10.55 16.44 -23.20
N GLY A 146 9.51 16.85 -23.94
CA GLY A 146 8.80 16.01 -24.92
C GLY A 146 8.02 14.84 -24.32
N ASN A 147 7.94 14.72 -22.99
CA ASN A 147 7.41 13.54 -22.33
C ASN A 147 5.88 13.44 -22.42
N LEU A 148 5.15 14.56 -22.25
CA LEU A 148 3.68 14.60 -22.22
C LEU A 148 3.14 15.93 -22.74
N ASN A 149 2.21 15.89 -23.71
CA ASN A 149 1.51 17.09 -24.18
C ASN A 149 0.05 17.07 -23.72
N PRO A 150 -0.37 17.99 -22.84
CA PRO A 150 -1.76 18.06 -22.39
C PRO A 150 -2.67 18.52 -23.52
N ALA A 151 -3.91 18.02 -23.54
CA ALA A 151 -4.93 18.55 -24.42
C ALA A 151 -5.16 20.05 -24.12
N ARG A 152 -5.35 20.87 -25.17
CA ARG A 152 -5.45 22.33 -25.03
C ARG A 152 -6.49 22.77 -23.99
N HIS A 153 -7.65 22.12 -23.95
CA HIS A 153 -8.72 22.46 -23.02
C HIS A 153 -8.34 22.16 -21.55
N HIS A 154 -7.60 21.06 -21.28
CA HIS A 154 -7.08 20.77 -19.93
C HIS A 154 -6.03 21.79 -19.49
N LEU A 155 -5.13 22.16 -20.40
CA LEU A 155 -4.13 23.19 -20.12
C LEU A 155 -4.77 24.55 -19.80
N ILE A 156 -5.73 24.99 -20.61
CA ILE A 156 -6.45 26.26 -20.40
C ILE A 156 -7.19 26.22 -19.05
N ALA A 157 -7.91 25.13 -18.75
CA ALA A 157 -8.62 24.99 -17.48
C ALA A 157 -7.67 24.99 -16.27
N ALA A 158 -6.54 24.28 -16.35
CA ALA A 158 -5.54 24.24 -15.29
C ALA A 158 -4.87 25.61 -15.08
N ALA A 159 -4.49 26.28 -16.17
CA ALA A 159 -3.89 27.62 -16.12
C ALA A 159 -4.87 28.67 -15.57
N GLY A 160 -6.15 28.62 -15.98
CA GLY A 160 -7.19 29.51 -15.47
C GLY A 160 -7.42 29.34 -13.97
N ARG A 161 -7.47 28.10 -13.48
CA ARG A 161 -7.57 27.80 -12.04
C ARG A 161 -6.35 28.29 -11.27
N PHE A 162 -5.15 28.03 -11.79
CA PHE A 162 -3.92 28.51 -11.18
C PHE A 162 -3.90 30.03 -11.08
N ALA A 163 -4.25 30.73 -12.17
CA ALA A 163 -4.32 32.19 -12.18
C ALA A 163 -5.34 32.71 -11.15
N LEU A 164 -6.54 32.11 -11.08
CA LEU A 164 -7.57 32.46 -10.09
C LEU A 164 -7.03 32.36 -8.66
N PHE A 165 -6.47 31.21 -8.28
CA PHE A 165 -5.99 31.00 -6.90
C PHE A 165 -4.68 31.72 -6.59
N LEU A 166 -3.86 32.02 -7.60
CA LEU A 166 -2.71 32.90 -7.46
C LEU A 166 -3.17 34.33 -7.14
N VAL A 167 -4.20 34.84 -7.83
CA VAL A 167 -4.80 36.15 -7.56
C VAL A 167 -5.48 36.18 -6.20
N LEU A 168 -6.25 35.17 -5.82
CA LEU A 168 -6.86 35.08 -4.48
C LEU A 168 -5.80 34.98 -3.38
N GLY A 169 -4.71 34.27 -3.60
CA GLY A 169 -3.55 34.25 -2.70
C GLY A 169 -2.89 35.63 -2.58
N ALA A 170 -2.69 36.33 -3.68
CA ALA A 170 -2.17 37.71 -3.69
C ALA A 170 -3.08 38.67 -2.92
N LEU A 171 -4.41 38.54 -3.09
CA LEU A 171 -5.39 39.29 -2.33
C LEU A 171 -5.27 39.00 -0.83
N CYS A 172 -5.09 37.73 -0.44
CA CYS A 172 -4.83 37.37 0.96
C CYS A 172 -3.58 38.09 1.48
N LEU A 173 -2.45 38.06 0.75
CA LEU A 173 -1.23 38.78 1.15
C LEU A 173 -1.46 40.26 1.42
N LEU A 174 -2.33 40.91 0.64
CA LEU A 174 -2.65 42.33 0.76
C LEU A 174 -3.60 42.61 1.92
N VAL A 175 -4.63 41.80 2.09
CA VAL A 175 -5.77 42.12 2.97
C VAL A 175 -5.58 41.58 4.40
N LEU A 176 -4.79 40.53 4.60
CA LEU A 176 -4.63 39.87 5.92
C LEU A 176 -4.23 40.83 7.05
N GLY A 177 -3.35 41.80 6.79
CA GLY A 177 -2.92 42.79 7.78
C GLY A 177 -3.92 43.92 8.05
N ARG A 178 -5.06 43.92 7.35
CA ARG A 178 -6.15 44.89 7.50
C ARG A 178 -7.40 44.29 8.15
N LEU A 179 -7.42 42.98 8.36
CA LEU A 179 -8.54 42.24 8.93
C LEU A 179 -8.30 41.91 10.40
N ARG A 180 -9.39 41.70 11.14
CA ARG A 180 -9.32 41.04 12.46
C ARG A 180 -8.75 39.63 12.27
N ARG A 181 -7.95 39.16 13.22
CA ARG A 181 -7.28 37.85 13.16
C ARG A 181 -8.22 36.69 12.79
N THR A 182 -9.44 36.67 13.35
CA THR A 182 -10.45 35.66 13.03
C THR A 182 -10.90 35.72 11.57
N ALA A 183 -11.23 36.91 11.06
CA ALA A 183 -11.62 37.12 9.67
C ALA A 183 -10.48 36.77 8.70
N ALA A 184 -9.24 37.10 9.05
CA ALA A 184 -8.04 36.73 8.30
C ALA A 184 -7.89 35.20 8.16
N VAL A 185 -8.06 34.47 9.26
CA VAL A 185 -8.02 33.00 9.26
C VAL A 185 -9.16 32.41 8.43
N VAL A 186 -10.39 32.90 8.64
CA VAL A 186 -11.57 32.42 7.90
C VAL A 186 -11.41 32.66 6.39
N LEU A 187 -10.94 33.83 5.97
CA LEU A 187 -10.69 34.14 4.56
C LEU A 187 -9.74 33.13 3.92
N VAL A 188 -8.59 32.87 4.56
CA VAL A 188 -7.60 31.94 4.04
C VAL A 188 -8.13 30.52 4.01
N LEU A 189 -8.86 30.09 5.05
CA LEU A 189 -9.51 28.78 5.06
C LEU A 189 -10.52 28.65 3.92
N VAL A 190 -11.37 29.66 3.68
CA VAL A 190 -12.33 29.66 2.58
C VAL A 190 -11.62 29.55 1.23
N VAL A 191 -10.56 30.32 1.01
CA VAL A 191 -9.78 30.27 -0.25
C VAL A 191 -9.12 28.90 -0.42
N CYS A 192 -8.48 28.35 0.61
CA CYS A 192 -7.83 27.04 0.56
C CYS A 192 -8.85 25.90 0.36
N VAL A 193 -9.99 25.95 1.05
CA VAL A 193 -11.06 24.95 0.89
C VAL A 193 -11.66 25.06 -0.51
N ALA A 194 -11.92 26.25 -1.03
CA ALA A 194 -12.41 26.43 -2.40
C ALA A 194 -11.43 25.88 -3.45
N ASP A 195 -10.14 26.12 -3.26
CA ASP A 195 -9.07 25.61 -4.12
C ASP A 195 -9.07 24.07 -4.18
N LEU A 196 -9.05 23.44 -3.01
CA LEU A 196 -9.09 21.98 -2.89
C LEU A 196 -10.46 21.39 -3.32
N ALA A 197 -11.55 22.12 -3.12
CA ALA A 197 -12.89 21.69 -3.51
C ALA A 197 -13.10 21.71 -5.03
N LEU A 198 -12.43 22.59 -5.77
CA LEU A 198 -12.48 22.56 -7.24
C LEU A 198 -11.67 21.39 -7.84
N PHE A 199 -11.01 20.59 -6.99
CA PHE A 199 -10.36 19.34 -7.31
C PHE A 199 -11.26 18.09 -7.13
N GLN A 200 -12.53 18.27 -6.73
CA GLN A 200 -13.43 17.19 -6.29
C GLN A 200 -13.93 16.14 -7.30
N PRO A 201 -13.78 16.22 -8.64
CA PRO A 201 -14.13 15.06 -9.47
C PRO A 201 -13.14 13.89 -9.32
N TYR A 202 -11.97 14.09 -8.65
CA TYR A 202 -11.00 13.01 -8.46
C TYR A 202 -11.51 11.90 -7.53
N ASN A 203 -12.13 12.27 -6.40
CA ASN A 203 -12.79 11.33 -5.50
C ASN A 203 -14.31 11.49 -5.69
N VAL A 204 -14.89 10.65 -6.52
CA VAL A 204 -16.33 10.68 -6.77
C VAL A 204 -17.08 10.37 -5.48
N TRP A 205 -17.92 11.30 -5.04
CA TRP A 205 -18.85 11.09 -3.94
C TRP A 205 -20.03 10.29 -4.46
N LEU A 206 -19.97 8.98 -4.26
CA LEU A 206 -21.09 8.10 -4.54
C LEU A 206 -22.00 8.05 -3.31
N PRO A 207 -23.33 8.15 -3.47
CA PRO A 207 -24.26 7.77 -2.41
C PRO A 207 -23.91 6.38 -1.89
N SER A 208 -24.04 6.15 -0.58
CA SER A 208 -23.76 4.83 0.01
C SER A 208 -24.57 3.71 -0.63
N SER A 209 -25.79 4.02 -1.10
CA SER A 209 -26.64 3.11 -1.87
C SER A 209 -26.03 2.70 -3.22
N SER A 210 -25.15 3.51 -3.81
CA SER A 210 -24.45 3.24 -5.07
C SER A 210 -23.01 2.76 -4.87
N ALA A 211 -22.48 2.83 -3.65
CA ALA A 211 -21.11 2.46 -3.30
C ALA A 211 -20.99 0.96 -2.91
N HIS A 212 -21.66 0.08 -3.66
CA HIS A 212 -21.52 -1.37 -3.47
C HIS A 212 -20.83 -1.99 -4.68
N LEU A 213 -19.91 -2.92 -4.42
CA LEU A 213 -19.34 -3.73 -5.48
C LEU A 213 -20.43 -4.69 -5.98
N PRO A 214 -20.68 -4.75 -7.30
CA PRO A 214 -21.69 -5.65 -7.83
C PRO A 214 -21.30 -7.10 -7.50
N THR A 215 -22.24 -7.84 -6.92
CA THR A 215 -22.07 -9.29 -6.71
C THR A 215 -22.39 -10.01 -8.01
N THR A 216 -21.35 -10.25 -8.81
CA THR A 216 -21.48 -10.97 -10.08
C THR A 216 -21.80 -12.46 -9.84
N GLY A 217 -22.21 -13.18 -10.88
CA GLY A 217 -22.51 -14.61 -10.78
C GLY A 217 -21.28 -15.44 -10.36
N ALA A 218 -20.09 -15.10 -10.87
CA ALA A 218 -18.84 -15.73 -10.48
C ALA A 218 -18.51 -15.48 -9.00
N VAL A 219 -18.69 -14.25 -8.51
CA VAL A 219 -18.48 -13.94 -7.08
C VAL A 219 -19.45 -14.74 -6.20
N ARG A 220 -20.71 -14.89 -6.61
CA ARG A 220 -21.70 -15.70 -5.89
C ARG A 220 -21.31 -17.18 -5.85
N PHE A 221 -20.94 -17.74 -7.00
CA PHE A 221 -20.46 -19.12 -7.09
C PHE A 221 -19.24 -19.36 -6.18
N LEU A 222 -18.25 -18.47 -6.22
CA LEU A 222 -17.05 -18.57 -5.38
C LEU A 222 -17.36 -18.36 -3.89
N ALA A 223 -18.37 -17.55 -3.57
CA ALA A 223 -18.82 -17.34 -2.20
C ALA A 223 -19.42 -18.60 -1.56
N GLU A 224 -19.96 -19.53 -2.35
CA GLU A 224 -20.42 -20.84 -1.88
C GLU A 224 -19.24 -21.82 -1.65
N HIS A 225 -18.06 -21.50 -2.19
CA HIS A 225 -16.86 -22.35 -2.15
C HIS A 225 -15.68 -21.72 -1.38
N ARG A 226 -15.96 -20.84 -0.42
CA ARG A 226 -14.98 -20.04 0.37
C ARG A 226 -13.93 -20.86 1.14
N ALA A 227 -14.15 -22.16 1.32
CA ALA A 227 -13.17 -23.04 1.95
C ALA A 227 -11.86 -23.20 1.15
N SER A 228 -11.86 -22.82 -0.14
CA SER A 228 -10.67 -22.83 -0.99
C SER A 228 -10.33 -21.44 -1.50
N ARG A 229 -9.05 -21.21 -1.79
CA ARG A 229 -8.59 -19.95 -2.39
C ARG A 229 -8.90 -19.88 -3.88
N THR A 230 -9.08 -18.63 -4.30
CA THR A 230 -9.34 -18.23 -5.69
C THR A 230 -8.13 -17.48 -6.25
N SER A 231 -7.87 -17.70 -7.54
CA SER A 231 -6.78 -17.09 -8.28
C SER A 231 -7.26 -16.60 -9.63
N SER A 232 -7.07 -15.33 -9.94
CA SER A 232 -7.46 -14.74 -11.23
C SER A 232 -6.38 -14.98 -12.28
N VAL A 233 -6.66 -15.64 -13.39
CA VAL A 233 -5.67 -15.88 -14.45
C VAL A 233 -5.81 -14.80 -15.52
N SER A 234 -4.94 -13.80 -15.46
CA SER A 234 -4.78 -12.79 -16.52
C SER A 234 -3.31 -12.76 -17.00
N PRO A 235 -3.03 -13.04 -18.29
CA PRO A 235 -1.71 -12.85 -18.84
C PRO A 235 -1.44 -11.34 -19.02
N GLY A 236 -0.75 -10.72 -18.06
CA GLY A 236 -0.36 -9.32 -18.16
C GLY A 236 -0.25 -8.62 -16.81
N VAL A 237 0.15 -7.34 -16.84
CA VAL A 237 0.32 -6.50 -15.64
C VAL A 237 -1.02 -6.01 -15.07
N ILE A 238 -2.05 -5.93 -15.90
CA ILE A 238 -3.39 -5.50 -15.53
C ILE A 238 -4.31 -6.73 -15.55
N ASN A 239 -5.00 -6.95 -14.43
CA ASN A 239 -5.89 -8.07 -14.27
C ASN A 239 -7.34 -7.61 -14.49
N ASP A 240 -7.94 -8.09 -15.57
CA ASP A 240 -9.28 -7.68 -15.99
C ASP A 240 -10.40 -8.47 -15.29
N VAL A 241 -10.05 -9.54 -14.55
CA VAL A 241 -11.02 -10.40 -13.87
C VAL A 241 -10.61 -10.61 -12.42
N LEU A 242 -11.45 -10.16 -11.48
CA LEU A 242 -11.14 -10.13 -10.05
C LEU A 242 -9.75 -9.53 -9.78
N PRO A 243 -9.51 -8.23 -10.10
CA PRO A 243 -8.25 -7.57 -9.81
C PRO A 243 -7.82 -7.72 -8.34
N PRO A 244 -6.51 -7.56 -8.03
CA PRO A 244 -6.03 -7.56 -6.65
C PRO A 244 -6.90 -6.69 -5.73
N ASN A 245 -7.04 -7.11 -4.47
CA ASN A 245 -7.94 -6.54 -3.45
C ASN A 245 -9.45 -6.74 -3.65
N THR A 246 -9.93 -7.32 -4.75
CA THR A 246 -11.35 -7.70 -4.85
C THR A 246 -11.78 -8.73 -3.80
N GLY A 247 -10.82 -9.52 -3.29
CA GLY A 247 -11.03 -10.47 -2.20
C GLY A 247 -11.45 -9.83 -0.88
N ALA A 248 -11.00 -8.60 -0.57
CA ALA A 248 -11.32 -7.94 0.70
C ALA A 248 -12.83 -7.64 0.86
N PRO A 249 -13.50 -6.94 -0.08
CA PRO A 249 -14.95 -6.67 0.01
C PRO A 249 -15.82 -7.90 -0.25
N THR A 250 -15.36 -8.85 -1.07
CA THR A 250 -16.11 -10.09 -1.36
C THR A 250 -15.87 -11.19 -0.32
N ARG A 251 -14.86 -11.01 0.54
CA ARG A 251 -14.32 -12.02 1.47
C ARG A 251 -13.90 -13.32 0.77
N LEU A 252 -13.48 -13.24 -0.49
CA LEU A 252 -12.87 -14.34 -1.22
C LEU A 252 -11.38 -14.35 -0.90
N GLU A 253 -10.88 -15.47 -0.38
CA GLU A 253 -9.45 -15.59 -0.12
C GLU A 253 -8.68 -15.84 -1.42
N THR A 254 -7.50 -15.23 -1.51
CA THR A 254 -6.56 -15.43 -2.59
C THR A 254 -5.15 -15.60 -2.02
N VAL A 255 -4.28 -16.28 -2.75
CA VAL A 255 -2.83 -16.32 -2.43
C VAL A 255 -2.14 -15.01 -2.79
N MET A 256 -2.83 -14.12 -3.50
CA MET A 256 -2.36 -12.82 -3.93
C MET A 256 -2.68 -11.73 -2.92
N GLY A 257 -1.95 -10.62 -2.96
CA GLY A 257 -2.25 -9.45 -2.15
C GLY A 257 -1.59 -8.20 -2.74
N TYR A 258 -2.30 -7.09 -2.69
CA TYR A 258 -1.76 -5.79 -3.09
C TYR A 258 -0.91 -5.15 -1.97
N ASP A 259 -1.03 -5.65 -0.74
CA ASP A 259 -0.51 -4.99 0.44
C ASP A 259 0.99 -5.22 0.67
N LEU A 260 1.65 -4.14 1.07
CA LEU A 260 3.07 -4.09 1.42
C LEU A 260 3.20 -3.48 2.84
N PRO A 261 4.24 -3.87 3.60
CA PRO A 261 5.35 -4.75 3.22
C PRO A 261 4.97 -6.24 3.23
N GLN A 262 5.58 -7.02 2.33
CA GLN A 262 5.48 -8.48 2.35
C GLN A 262 6.64 -9.10 3.15
N ALA A 263 6.41 -10.26 3.76
CA ALA A 263 7.48 -11.03 4.37
C ALA A 263 8.48 -11.50 3.29
N ASP A 264 9.77 -11.27 3.50
CA ASP A 264 10.85 -11.60 2.55
C ASP A 264 10.80 -13.06 2.05
N ARG A 265 10.40 -13.97 2.94
CA ARG A 265 10.20 -15.39 2.64
C ARG A 265 9.03 -15.64 1.69
N TRP A 266 7.91 -14.92 1.87
CA TRP A 266 6.78 -15.02 0.93
C TRP A 266 7.17 -14.45 -0.43
N ALA A 267 7.79 -13.28 -0.45
CA ALA A 267 8.27 -12.66 -1.70
C ALA A 267 9.27 -13.56 -2.45
N THR A 268 10.21 -14.18 -1.73
CA THR A 268 11.17 -15.11 -2.34
C THR A 268 10.48 -16.37 -2.87
N PHE A 269 9.48 -16.91 -2.15
CA PHE A 269 8.67 -18.04 -2.63
C PHE A 269 7.87 -17.67 -3.89
N ALA A 270 7.19 -16.53 -3.88
CA ALA A 270 6.47 -16.00 -5.03
C ALA A 270 7.38 -15.84 -6.25
N THR A 271 8.58 -15.27 -6.06
CA THR A 271 9.57 -15.10 -7.13
C THR A 271 10.10 -16.43 -7.66
N ARG A 272 10.54 -17.31 -6.77
CA ARG A 272 11.35 -18.49 -7.15
C ARG A 272 10.52 -19.74 -7.45
N VAL A 273 9.30 -19.83 -6.91
CA VAL A 273 8.42 -20.98 -7.06
C VAL A 273 7.19 -20.63 -7.87
N LEU A 274 6.49 -19.53 -7.54
CA LEU A 274 5.29 -19.12 -8.26
C LEU A 274 5.61 -18.40 -9.59
N GLY A 275 6.86 -17.96 -9.79
CA GLY A 275 7.32 -17.36 -11.03
C GLY A 275 7.01 -15.86 -11.17
N GLN A 276 6.58 -15.19 -10.09
CA GLN A 276 6.25 -13.77 -10.10
C GLN A 276 7.52 -12.92 -10.00
N ARG A 277 7.99 -12.34 -11.09
CA ARG A 277 9.26 -11.61 -11.14
C ARG A 277 9.03 -10.11 -11.01
N GLY A 278 9.61 -9.53 -9.95
CA GLY A 278 9.61 -8.09 -9.75
C GLY A 278 8.31 -7.55 -9.13
N PHE A 279 8.35 -6.27 -8.76
CA PHE A 279 7.33 -5.63 -7.94
C PHE A 279 5.92 -5.69 -8.52
N ALA A 280 5.77 -5.36 -9.80
CA ALA A 280 4.47 -5.30 -10.45
C ALA A 280 3.78 -6.67 -10.45
N GLU A 281 4.54 -7.76 -10.64
CA GLU A 281 3.98 -9.11 -10.64
C GLU A 281 3.58 -9.58 -9.24
N HIS A 282 4.34 -9.22 -8.20
CA HIS A 282 3.97 -9.57 -6.82
C HIS A 282 2.67 -8.91 -6.35
N VAL A 283 2.36 -7.73 -6.88
CA VAL A 283 1.26 -6.89 -6.42
C VAL A 283 0.04 -6.99 -7.32
N ASN A 284 0.25 -7.14 -8.64
CA ASN A 284 -0.81 -7.00 -9.63
C ASN A 284 -1.13 -8.25 -10.43
N THR A 285 -0.20 -9.21 -10.53
CA THR A 285 -0.38 -10.36 -11.44
C THR A 285 -0.50 -11.65 -10.66
N THR A 286 -1.23 -12.60 -11.21
CA THR A 286 -1.34 -13.93 -10.63
C THR A 286 -0.34 -14.86 -11.31
N PRO A 287 0.32 -15.76 -10.57
CA PRO A 287 1.23 -16.73 -11.17
C PRO A 287 0.49 -17.62 -12.16
N VAL A 288 1.09 -17.85 -13.31
CA VAL A 288 0.60 -18.83 -14.29
C VAL A 288 0.65 -20.22 -13.65
N PRO A 289 -0.46 -20.98 -13.60
CA PRO A 289 -0.52 -22.26 -12.92
C PRO A 289 0.19 -23.36 -13.72
N ALA A 290 1.51 -23.30 -13.82
CA ALA A 290 2.35 -24.25 -14.54
C ALA A 290 3.52 -24.75 -13.69
N GLY A 291 3.99 -25.97 -13.96
CA GLY A 291 5.21 -26.55 -13.38
C GLY A 291 5.28 -26.44 -11.85
N ALA A 292 6.36 -25.84 -11.34
CA ALA A 292 6.56 -25.59 -9.91
C ALA A 292 5.50 -24.63 -9.31
N GLY A 293 5.07 -23.64 -10.08
CA GLY A 293 4.06 -22.67 -9.66
C GLY A 293 2.72 -23.32 -9.37
N LEU A 294 2.25 -24.23 -10.24
CA LEU A 294 1.03 -25.01 -9.99
C LEU A 294 1.10 -25.82 -8.70
N ARG A 295 2.23 -26.51 -8.45
CA ARG A 295 2.42 -27.27 -7.20
C ARG A 295 2.43 -26.36 -5.96
N GLY A 296 3.05 -25.19 -6.06
CA GLY A 296 3.01 -24.16 -5.03
C GLY A 296 1.59 -23.65 -4.76
N LEU A 297 0.81 -23.39 -5.80
CA LEU A 297 -0.58 -22.95 -5.68
C LEU A 297 -1.46 -24.01 -5.00
N ARG A 298 -1.27 -25.30 -5.36
CA ARG A 298 -1.94 -26.44 -4.71
C ARG A 298 -1.60 -26.54 -3.23
N LEU A 299 -0.32 -26.39 -2.86
CA LEU A 299 0.15 -26.36 -1.45
C LEU A 299 -0.58 -25.26 -0.64
N PHE A 300 -0.83 -24.11 -1.26
CA PHE A 300 -1.53 -22.99 -0.64
C PHE A 300 -3.05 -23.01 -0.88
N ASN A 301 -3.63 -24.19 -1.14
CA ASN A 301 -5.08 -24.41 -1.23
C ASN A 301 -5.78 -23.54 -2.30
N THR A 302 -5.07 -23.23 -3.38
CA THR A 302 -5.65 -22.59 -4.57
C THR A 302 -6.35 -23.64 -5.40
N ARG A 303 -7.69 -23.56 -5.46
CA ARG A 303 -8.52 -24.56 -6.16
C ARG A 303 -9.28 -23.95 -7.33
N TYR A 304 -9.70 -22.69 -7.22
CA TYR A 304 -10.51 -22.03 -8.22
C TYR A 304 -9.68 -21.00 -8.98
N TYR A 305 -9.71 -21.09 -10.30
CA TYR A 305 -9.01 -20.22 -11.22
C TYR A 305 -10.01 -19.46 -12.09
N VAL A 306 -9.91 -18.14 -12.16
CA VAL A 306 -10.92 -17.30 -12.80
C VAL A 306 -10.33 -16.63 -14.03
N THR A 307 -10.93 -16.83 -15.20
CA THR A 307 -10.49 -16.23 -16.46
C THR A 307 -11.59 -15.35 -17.05
N ALA A 308 -11.24 -14.52 -18.02
CA ALA A 308 -12.22 -13.85 -18.87
C ALA A 308 -13.13 -14.89 -19.58
N PRO A 309 -14.41 -14.56 -19.84
CA PRO A 309 -15.29 -15.41 -20.63
C PRO A 309 -14.65 -15.78 -21.99
N GLY A 310 -14.69 -17.06 -22.36
CA GLY A 310 -14.13 -17.56 -23.63
C GLY A 310 -12.62 -17.74 -23.66
N ALA A 311 -11.88 -17.37 -22.61
CA ALA A 311 -10.46 -17.65 -22.51
C ALA A 311 -10.19 -19.17 -22.42
N PRO A 312 -9.04 -19.66 -22.94
CA PRO A 312 -8.68 -21.07 -22.85
C PRO A 312 -8.47 -21.52 -21.38
N PRO A 313 -8.57 -22.83 -21.10
CA PRO A 313 -8.27 -23.37 -19.78
C PRO A 313 -6.83 -23.02 -19.36
N PRO A 314 -6.60 -22.56 -18.12
CA PRO A 314 -5.26 -22.28 -17.61
C PRO A 314 -4.34 -23.50 -17.59
N ASP A 315 -4.92 -24.69 -17.40
CA ASP A 315 -4.25 -26.00 -17.43
C ASP A 315 -5.24 -27.03 -18.04
N PRO A 316 -4.79 -27.95 -18.91
CA PRO A 316 -5.66 -28.95 -19.53
C PRO A 316 -6.40 -29.86 -18.54
N ALA A 317 -5.87 -30.06 -17.33
CA ALA A 317 -6.50 -30.87 -16.28
C ALA A 317 -7.62 -30.13 -15.53
N PHE A 318 -7.75 -28.82 -15.71
CA PHE A 318 -8.74 -28.03 -14.99
C PHE A 318 -10.12 -28.17 -15.63
N ARG A 319 -11.15 -28.24 -14.77
CA ARG A 319 -12.53 -28.43 -15.20
C ARG A 319 -13.31 -27.12 -15.08
N PRO A 320 -14.08 -26.71 -16.11
CA PRO A 320 -14.96 -25.56 -15.96
C PRO A 320 -16.10 -25.92 -15.01
N VAL A 321 -16.28 -25.13 -13.96
CA VAL A 321 -17.33 -25.32 -12.93
C VAL A 321 -18.33 -24.16 -12.89
N TYR A 322 -18.00 -23.04 -13.53
CA TYR A 322 -18.93 -21.94 -13.77
C TYR A 322 -18.59 -21.27 -15.11
N ARG A 323 -19.62 -20.93 -15.88
CA ARG A 323 -19.53 -20.15 -17.12
C ARG A 323 -20.63 -19.09 -17.12
N GLY A 324 -20.23 -17.83 -16.99
CA GLY A 324 -21.11 -16.68 -17.05
C GLY A 324 -20.61 -15.63 -18.03
N THR A 325 -21.41 -14.58 -18.20
CA THR A 325 -21.02 -13.40 -18.99
C THR A 325 -19.94 -12.55 -18.30
N ASP A 326 -19.73 -12.77 -17.00
CA ASP A 326 -18.78 -12.06 -16.16
C ASP A 326 -17.42 -12.76 -16.03
N ALA A 327 -17.38 -14.11 -16.01
CA ALA A 327 -16.15 -14.88 -15.96
C ALA A 327 -16.38 -16.38 -16.30
N THR A 328 -15.27 -17.11 -16.50
CA THR A 328 -15.23 -18.57 -16.39
C THR A 328 -14.45 -18.96 -15.15
N VAL A 329 -15.01 -19.85 -14.31
CA VAL A 329 -14.30 -20.43 -13.16
C VAL A 329 -13.92 -21.87 -13.49
N TRP A 330 -12.63 -22.14 -13.30
CA TRP A 330 -11.99 -23.44 -13.48
C TRP A 330 -11.63 -24.02 -12.13
N GLN A 331 -11.81 -25.33 -11.96
CA GLN A 331 -11.45 -26.07 -10.76
C GLN A 331 -10.24 -26.96 -11.04
N ASP A 332 -9.23 -26.85 -10.17
CA ASP A 332 -8.12 -27.80 -10.10
C ASP A 332 -8.50 -28.97 -9.16
N PRO A 333 -8.72 -30.19 -9.69
CA PRO A 333 -9.11 -31.33 -8.87
C PRO A 333 -7.99 -31.80 -7.93
N ALA A 334 -6.73 -31.44 -8.20
CA ALA A 334 -5.57 -31.85 -7.40
C ALA A 334 -5.14 -30.80 -6.35
N ALA A 335 -5.95 -29.75 -6.14
CA ALA A 335 -5.71 -28.76 -5.08
C ALA A 335 -5.82 -29.38 -3.68
N LEU A 336 -4.79 -29.17 -2.85
CA LEU A 336 -4.75 -29.67 -1.49
C LEU A 336 -5.72 -28.89 -0.57
N PRO A 337 -6.22 -29.52 0.51
CA PRO A 337 -7.00 -28.82 1.53
C PRO A 337 -6.16 -27.74 2.24
N ARG A 338 -6.83 -26.80 2.92
CA ARG A 338 -6.16 -25.70 3.62
C ARG A 338 -5.20 -26.16 4.71
N ALA A 339 -5.49 -27.28 5.35
CA ALA A 339 -4.61 -27.94 6.29
C ALA A 339 -4.62 -29.45 6.03
N PHE A 340 -3.47 -30.10 6.19
CA PHE A 340 -3.33 -31.54 6.01
C PHE A 340 -2.13 -32.08 6.77
N VAL A 341 -2.16 -33.36 7.09
CA VAL A 341 -1.06 -34.08 7.71
C VAL A 341 -0.38 -34.96 6.67
N VAL A 342 0.93 -34.81 6.52
CA VAL A 342 1.76 -35.70 5.72
C VAL A 342 2.43 -36.76 6.59
N PRO A 343 2.64 -37.97 6.04
CA PRO A 343 3.22 -39.08 6.79
C PRO A 343 4.72 -38.94 7.04
N SER A 344 5.40 -38.17 6.18
CA SER A 344 6.84 -38.03 6.20
C SER A 344 7.24 -36.56 6.18
N ALA A 345 8.24 -36.22 6.98
CA ALA A 345 8.86 -34.90 6.99
C ALA A 345 10.38 -35.04 7.00
N ARG A 346 11.05 -34.35 6.09
CA ARG A 346 12.51 -34.43 5.89
C ARG A 346 13.17 -33.11 6.27
N PRO A 347 14.11 -33.11 7.22
CA PRO A 347 14.91 -31.94 7.55
C PRO A 347 15.75 -31.52 6.34
N LEU A 348 15.66 -30.25 5.97
CA LEU A 348 16.39 -29.70 4.83
C LEU A 348 16.73 -28.23 5.06
N GLY A 349 17.94 -27.82 4.67
CA GLY A 349 18.36 -26.43 4.74
C GLY A 349 17.51 -25.50 3.86
N THR A 350 17.34 -24.24 4.28
CA THR A 350 16.45 -23.26 3.62
C THR A 350 16.71 -23.15 2.11
N GLY A 351 17.97 -23.02 1.68
CA GLY A 351 18.33 -22.89 0.27
C GLY A 351 18.03 -24.15 -0.55
N ALA A 352 18.33 -25.33 0.02
CA ALA A 352 18.04 -26.61 -0.63
C ALA A 352 16.53 -26.88 -0.73
N ALA A 353 15.75 -26.53 0.31
CA ALA A 353 14.29 -26.64 0.27
C ALA A 353 13.68 -25.76 -0.83
N LEU A 354 14.15 -24.52 -0.96
CA LEU A 354 13.73 -23.61 -2.03
C LEU A 354 14.07 -24.17 -3.41
N ALA A 355 15.27 -24.74 -3.59
CA ALA A 355 15.69 -25.34 -4.86
C ALA A 355 14.81 -26.55 -5.25
N VAL A 356 14.44 -27.40 -4.28
CA VAL A 356 13.54 -28.54 -4.51
C VAL A 356 12.15 -28.06 -4.95
N LEU A 357 11.61 -27.03 -4.31
CA LEU A 357 10.32 -26.43 -4.65
C LEU A 357 10.36 -25.77 -6.03
N ALA A 358 11.38 -24.94 -6.31
CA ALA A 358 11.55 -24.25 -7.59
C ALA A 358 11.74 -25.21 -8.76
N ALA A 359 12.35 -26.38 -8.51
CA ALA A 359 12.47 -27.45 -9.50
C ALA A 359 11.18 -28.29 -9.66
N GLY A 360 10.11 -28.01 -8.90
CA GLY A 360 8.87 -28.76 -8.93
C GLY A 360 9.02 -30.22 -8.49
N ARG A 361 10.02 -30.53 -7.65
CA ARG A 361 10.36 -31.91 -7.24
C ARG A 361 9.69 -32.36 -5.95
N LEU A 362 8.98 -31.48 -5.26
CA LEU A 362 8.19 -31.82 -4.08
C LEU A 362 6.78 -32.29 -4.48
N ASP A 363 6.34 -33.39 -3.88
CA ASP A 363 4.91 -33.73 -3.78
C ASP A 363 4.46 -33.41 -2.35
N PRO A 364 3.76 -32.26 -2.15
CA PRO A 364 3.34 -31.82 -0.82
C PRO A 364 2.30 -32.73 -0.17
N SER A 365 1.69 -33.69 -0.89
CA SER A 365 0.79 -34.67 -0.29
C SER A 365 1.52 -35.82 0.43
N ARG A 366 2.82 -36.00 0.17
CA ARG A 366 3.60 -37.15 0.66
C ARG A 366 4.72 -36.75 1.61
N LEU A 367 5.34 -35.60 1.36
CA LEU A 367 6.55 -35.17 2.05
C LEU A 367 6.50 -33.68 2.38
N ALA A 368 6.78 -33.34 3.63
CA ALA A 368 7.06 -31.98 4.07
C ALA A 368 8.58 -31.75 4.16
N LEU A 369 9.05 -30.59 3.71
CA LEU A 369 10.41 -30.11 3.93
C LEU A 369 10.43 -29.22 5.17
N ILE A 370 11.15 -29.64 6.20
CA ILE A 370 11.16 -28.99 7.52
C ILE A 370 12.54 -28.41 7.83
N PRO A 371 12.68 -27.51 8.83
CA PRO A 371 13.97 -26.92 9.17
C PRO A 371 15.00 -28.00 9.51
N ALA A 372 16.26 -27.79 9.12
CA ALA A 372 17.33 -28.77 9.30
C ALA A 372 17.60 -29.16 10.77
N GLN A 373 17.18 -28.33 11.73
CA GLN A 373 17.32 -28.58 13.16
C GLN A 373 16.22 -29.51 13.71
N GLU A 374 15.16 -29.78 12.96
CA GLU A 374 14.09 -30.67 13.38
C GLU A 374 14.46 -32.13 13.11
N ASN A 375 13.85 -33.03 13.87
CA ASN A 375 13.98 -34.46 13.63
C ASN A 375 13.12 -34.89 12.45
N ALA A 376 13.64 -35.82 11.64
CA ALA A 376 12.84 -36.43 10.59
C ALA A 376 11.61 -37.13 11.19
N VAL A 377 10.48 -36.98 10.50
CA VAL A 377 9.26 -37.72 10.81
C VAL A 377 9.10 -38.77 9.75
N THR A 378 9.04 -40.02 10.17
CA THR A 378 8.64 -41.16 9.36
C THR A 378 7.55 -41.86 10.15
N GLY A 379 6.29 -41.65 9.77
CA GLY A 379 5.19 -42.35 10.40
C GLY A 379 5.03 -43.73 9.76
N THR A 380 5.39 -44.79 10.50
CA THR A 380 5.01 -46.16 10.16
C THR A 380 3.47 -46.24 10.14
N HIS A 381 2.89 -46.68 9.02
CA HIS A 381 1.44 -46.73 8.78
C HIS A 381 0.69 -45.37 8.83
N SER A 382 1.40 -44.24 8.72
CA SER A 382 0.73 -42.95 8.55
C SER A 382 0.41 -42.70 7.07
N THR A 383 -0.79 -42.21 6.80
CA THR A 383 -1.23 -41.78 5.47
C THR A 383 -1.51 -40.28 5.46
N PHE A 384 -1.61 -39.70 4.26
CA PHE A 384 -2.10 -38.34 4.09
C PHE A 384 -3.49 -38.21 4.72
N ARG A 385 -3.70 -37.13 5.49
CA ARG A 385 -5.00 -36.82 6.09
C ARG A 385 -5.35 -35.37 5.87
N ALA A 386 -6.50 -35.10 5.28
CA ALA A 386 -7.05 -33.76 5.28
C ALA A 386 -7.41 -33.35 6.72
N ALA A 387 -7.14 -32.11 7.08
CA ALA A 387 -7.56 -31.52 8.34
C ALA A 387 -8.59 -30.41 8.07
N SER A 388 -9.55 -30.26 8.98
CA SER A 388 -10.68 -29.35 8.82
C SER A 388 -10.36 -27.99 9.41
N MET A 389 -10.58 -26.92 8.65
CA MET A 389 -10.42 -25.55 9.14
C MET A 389 -11.75 -25.07 9.74
N HIS A 390 -11.83 -24.97 11.06
CA HIS A 390 -13.03 -24.57 11.80
C HIS A 390 -13.13 -23.05 12.00
N GLU A 391 -12.00 -22.39 12.24
CA GLU A 391 -11.91 -20.93 12.30
C GLU A 391 -10.85 -20.46 11.32
N LEU A 392 -11.21 -19.48 10.48
CA LEU A 392 -10.34 -18.88 9.49
C LEU A 392 -10.46 -17.35 9.55
N ALA A 393 -9.73 -16.76 10.49
CA ALA A 393 -9.62 -15.32 10.68
C ALA A 393 -8.21 -14.82 10.29
N PRO A 394 -8.02 -13.51 10.04
CA PRO A 394 -6.71 -12.95 9.70
C PRO A 394 -5.62 -13.21 10.75
N ASP A 395 -5.98 -13.26 12.02
CA ASP A 395 -5.09 -13.37 13.18
C ASP A 395 -5.29 -14.66 14.00
N ARG A 396 -6.29 -15.49 13.66
CA ARG A 396 -6.59 -16.75 14.34
C ARG A 396 -7.03 -17.85 13.38
N LEU A 397 -6.51 -19.05 13.60
CA LEU A 397 -6.91 -20.26 12.87
C LEU A 397 -7.18 -21.38 13.88
N ARG A 398 -8.22 -22.18 13.63
CA ARG A 398 -8.50 -23.40 14.39
C ARG A 398 -8.62 -24.56 13.41
N VAL A 399 -7.74 -25.54 13.56
CA VAL A 399 -7.66 -26.72 12.71
C VAL A 399 -7.93 -27.95 13.55
N ASP A 400 -8.94 -28.72 13.15
CA ASP A 400 -9.21 -30.03 13.75
C ASP A 400 -8.62 -31.13 12.87
N VAL A 401 -7.75 -31.92 13.48
CA VAL A 401 -6.98 -32.97 12.83
C VAL A 401 -7.60 -34.32 13.19
N PRO A 402 -8.05 -35.10 12.19
CA PRO A 402 -8.65 -36.41 12.45
C PRO A 402 -7.62 -37.38 13.02
N ALA A 403 -8.11 -38.37 13.78
CA ALA A 403 -7.29 -39.39 14.39
C ALA A 403 -6.41 -40.12 13.35
N GLY A 404 -5.14 -40.34 13.69
CA GLY A 404 -4.23 -41.12 12.85
C GLY A 404 -2.85 -41.28 13.47
N GLY A 405 -1.93 -41.89 12.71
CA GLY A 405 -0.54 -42.06 13.13
C GLY A 405 0.22 -40.73 13.20
N ARG A 406 1.37 -40.75 13.88
CA ARG A 406 2.31 -39.61 13.96
C ARG A 406 2.57 -39.02 12.57
N GLY A 407 2.65 -37.69 12.47
CA GLY A 407 2.84 -37.01 11.20
C GLY A 407 3.22 -35.55 11.34
N TRP A 408 3.22 -34.84 10.21
CA TRP A 408 3.52 -33.42 10.17
C TRP A 408 2.35 -32.64 9.60
N LEU A 409 1.78 -31.75 10.39
CA LEU A 409 0.74 -30.83 9.93
C LEU A 409 1.37 -29.76 9.05
N VAL A 410 0.78 -29.56 7.88
CA VAL A 410 1.03 -28.44 7.00
C VAL A 410 -0.24 -27.61 6.93
N VAL A 411 -0.11 -26.30 7.15
CA VAL A 411 -1.19 -25.33 6.96
C VAL A 411 -0.78 -24.40 5.84
N GLY A 412 -1.61 -24.32 4.79
CA GLY A 412 -1.42 -23.50 3.60
C GLY A 412 -1.56 -21.99 3.86
N ASN A 413 -0.97 -21.50 4.96
CA ASN A 413 -0.84 -20.08 5.31
C ASN A 413 0.64 -19.71 5.29
N ALA A 414 0.94 -18.49 4.86
CA ALA A 414 2.31 -17.99 4.86
C ALA A 414 2.84 -17.90 6.31
N TYR A 415 4.00 -18.51 6.54
CA TYR A 415 4.70 -18.45 7.81
C TYR A 415 5.16 -17.03 8.13
N PHE A 416 4.95 -16.62 9.37
CA PHE A 416 5.48 -15.39 9.93
C PHE A 416 5.91 -15.60 11.40
N PRO A 417 7.01 -14.99 11.89
CA PRO A 417 7.52 -15.23 13.24
C PRO A 417 6.55 -14.89 14.39
N SER A 418 5.54 -14.05 14.12
CA SER A 418 4.53 -13.65 15.11
C SER A 418 3.45 -14.71 15.35
N TRP A 419 3.38 -15.77 14.53
CA TRP A 419 2.48 -16.88 14.78
C TRP A 419 2.89 -17.63 16.05
N ARG A 420 1.88 -18.09 16.79
CA ARG A 420 1.97 -19.01 17.92
C ARG A 420 1.03 -20.17 17.63
N ALA A 421 1.39 -21.35 18.12
CA ALA A 421 0.55 -22.53 18.00
C ALA A 421 0.32 -23.15 19.37
N LYS A 422 -0.88 -23.70 19.56
CA LYS A 422 -1.20 -24.65 20.60
C LYS A 422 -1.69 -25.95 19.96
N VAL A 423 -1.23 -27.08 20.45
CA VAL A 423 -1.76 -28.40 20.12
C VAL A 423 -2.36 -28.95 21.40
N ASP A 424 -3.67 -29.18 21.38
CA ASP A 424 -4.44 -29.63 22.55
C ASP A 424 -4.21 -28.75 23.79
N GLY A 425 -4.19 -27.43 23.56
CA GLY A 425 -3.98 -26.41 24.60
C GLY A 425 -2.53 -26.19 25.02
N ARG A 426 -1.58 -27.04 24.60
CA ARG A 426 -0.14 -26.89 24.92
C ARG A 426 0.59 -26.10 23.87
N GLU A 427 1.36 -25.10 24.30
CA GLU A 427 2.15 -24.29 23.37
C GLU A 427 3.22 -25.13 22.66
N VAL A 428 3.23 -25.02 21.33
CA VAL A 428 4.25 -25.63 20.48
C VAL A 428 4.81 -24.58 19.52
N PRO A 429 6.13 -24.58 19.29
CA PRO A 429 6.72 -23.56 18.45
C PRO A 429 6.45 -23.84 16.95
N VAL A 430 5.89 -22.84 16.27
CA VAL A 430 5.54 -22.90 14.84
C VAL A 430 6.78 -23.13 13.98
N ARG A 431 6.68 -24.04 13.00
CA ARG A 431 7.78 -24.38 12.09
C ARG A 431 7.54 -23.85 10.69
N ARG A 432 8.65 -23.50 10.04
CA ARG A 432 8.70 -23.16 8.62
C ARG A 432 8.69 -24.46 7.84
N THR A 433 7.60 -24.73 7.13
CA THR A 433 7.44 -25.95 6.33
C THR A 433 7.34 -25.58 4.87
N ASP A 434 7.91 -26.40 3.98
CA ASP A 434 7.88 -26.20 2.53
C ASP A 434 8.27 -24.76 2.16
N TYR A 435 9.35 -24.31 2.81
CA TYR A 435 9.92 -22.97 2.75
C TYR A 435 9.04 -21.83 3.29
N ALA A 436 7.76 -21.75 2.90
CA ALA A 436 6.87 -20.62 3.19
C ALA A 436 5.59 -20.98 3.96
N ALA A 437 5.22 -22.26 4.09
CA ALA A 437 4.03 -22.68 4.81
C ALA A 437 4.27 -22.79 6.33
N ILE A 438 3.18 -22.79 7.09
CA ILE A 438 3.17 -23.13 8.51
C ILE A 438 3.19 -24.65 8.65
N GLY A 439 3.94 -25.18 9.62
CA GLY A 439 3.74 -26.56 10.03
C GLY A 439 4.12 -26.85 11.47
N LEU A 440 3.67 -28.02 11.93
CA LEU A 440 3.75 -28.47 13.32
C LEU A 440 3.92 -30.00 13.36
N PRO A 441 4.79 -30.54 14.24
CA PRO A 441 4.81 -31.97 14.50
C PRO A 441 3.54 -32.37 15.26
N LEU A 442 2.94 -33.50 14.87
CA LEU A 442 1.80 -34.09 15.57
C LEU A 442 2.14 -35.50 16.03
N ALA A 443 1.71 -35.82 17.26
CA ALA A 443 1.75 -37.17 17.78
C ALA A 443 0.70 -38.05 17.07
N ALA A 444 0.63 -39.32 17.44
CA ALA A 444 -0.49 -40.16 17.04
C ALA A 444 -1.73 -39.77 17.85
N GLY A 445 -2.89 -39.74 17.20
CA GLY A 445 -4.15 -39.30 17.79
C GLY A 445 -4.87 -38.28 16.92
N SER A 446 -5.99 -37.79 17.45
CA SER A 446 -6.71 -36.61 16.95
C SER A 446 -6.25 -35.38 17.73
N HIS A 447 -6.19 -34.23 17.08
CA HIS A 447 -5.67 -33.01 17.70
C HIS A 447 -6.50 -31.80 17.32
N THR A 448 -6.63 -30.86 18.25
CA THR A 448 -7.06 -29.50 17.94
C THR A 448 -5.84 -28.59 17.94
N VAL A 449 -5.62 -27.91 16.82
CA VAL A 449 -4.52 -26.98 16.62
C VAL A 449 -5.08 -25.56 16.55
N GLU A 450 -4.60 -24.70 17.44
CA GLU A 450 -4.95 -23.28 17.48
C GLU A 450 -3.72 -22.46 17.08
N LEU A 451 -3.86 -21.62 16.06
CA LEU A 451 -2.83 -20.69 15.61
C LEU A 451 -3.30 -19.26 15.88
N SER A 452 -2.44 -18.42 16.44
CA SER A 452 -2.75 -17.01 16.67
C SER A 452 -1.57 -16.08 16.43
N VAL A 453 -1.82 -14.83 16.05
CA VAL A 453 -0.80 -13.80 15.80
C VAL A 453 -0.60 -12.91 17.03
N ARG A 454 0.67 -12.64 17.39
CA ARG A 454 1.01 -11.61 18.40
C ARG A 454 1.23 -10.25 17.75
N HIS A 455 0.40 -9.27 18.12
CA HIS A 455 0.45 -7.90 17.58
C HIS A 455 1.35 -6.94 18.38
N ALA A 456 2.57 -7.35 18.75
CA ALA A 456 3.45 -6.51 19.58
C ALA A 456 3.80 -5.15 18.93
N SER A 457 4.02 -5.13 17.62
CA SER A 457 4.33 -3.91 16.87
C SER A 457 3.22 -2.88 16.91
N PHE A 458 1.96 -3.31 16.89
CA PHE A 458 0.80 -2.43 17.00
C PHE A 458 0.81 -1.68 18.34
N TRP A 459 1.00 -2.41 19.45
CA TRP A 459 1.02 -1.82 20.79
C TRP A 459 2.21 -0.88 21.01
N ILE A 460 3.38 -1.21 20.45
CA ILE A 460 4.55 -0.31 20.47
C ILE A 460 4.23 0.98 19.70
N GLY A 461 3.66 0.88 18.49
CA GLY A 461 3.26 2.03 17.69
C GLY A 461 2.23 2.91 18.42
N ALA A 462 1.21 2.30 19.01
CA ALA A 462 0.19 2.99 19.79
C ALA A 462 0.79 3.74 20.99
N ALA A 463 1.71 3.12 21.73
CA ALA A 463 2.39 3.76 22.86
C ALA A 463 3.24 4.96 22.41
N VAL A 464 3.99 4.84 21.31
CA VAL A 464 4.78 5.95 20.74
C VAL A 464 3.87 7.10 20.28
N SER A 465 2.76 6.79 19.60
CA SER A 465 1.78 7.80 19.19
C SER A 465 1.14 8.51 20.39
N ALA A 466 0.74 7.77 21.42
CA ALA A 466 0.17 8.34 22.64
C ALA A 466 1.17 9.25 23.38
N PHE A 467 2.42 8.79 23.52
CA PHE A 467 3.49 9.59 24.11
C PHE A 467 3.76 10.86 23.31
N THR A 468 3.80 10.78 21.98
CA THR A 468 4.02 11.93 21.10
C THR A 468 2.88 12.94 21.24
N LEU A 469 1.63 12.48 21.27
CA LEU A 469 0.47 13.35 21.46
C LEU A 469 0.50 14.04 22.83
N ALA A 470 0.85 13.30 23.89
CA ALA A 470 1.00 13.84 25.23
C ALA A 470 2.12 14.90 25.31
N ALA A 471 3.26 14.64 24.67
CA ALA A 471 4.36 15.59 24.58
C ALA A 471 3.96 16.86 23.83
N LEU A 472 3.25 16.73 22.70
CA LEU A 472 2.73 17.88 21.95
C LEU A 472 1.75 18.70 22.79
N ALA A 473 0.79 18.05 23.46
CA ALA A 473 -0.16 18.73 24.33
C ALA A 473 0.55 19.45 25.50
N ALA A 474 1.53 18.81 26.12
CA ALA A 474 2.33 19.42 27.18
C ALA A 474 3.10 20.65 26.67
N THR A 475 3.73 20.57 25.49
CA THR A 475 4.43 21.73 24.91
C THR A 475 3.49 22.88 24.58
N ALA A 476 2.29 22.60 24.05
CA ALA A 476 1.28 23.64 23.80
C ALA A 476 0.85 24.33 25.10
N LEU A 477 0.51 23.56 26.14
CA LEU A 477 0.09 24.08 27.45
C LEU A 477 1.21 24.86 28.14
N LEU A 478 2.47 24.43 28.04
CA LEU A 478 3.62 25.13 28.61
C LEU A 478 3.96 26.40 27.83
N SER A 479 3.75 26.41 26.50
CA SER A 479 3.99 27.60 25.67
C SER A 479 3.01 28.74 25.98
N ASP A 480 1.75 28.42 26.32
CA ASP A 480 0.78 29.42 26.77
C ASP A 480 1.13 29.99 28.16
N ARG A 481 1.80 29.20 29.01
CA ARG A 481 2.23 29.62 30.36
C ARG A 481 3.54 30.39 30.38
N LEU A 482 4.44 30.15 29.43
CA LEU A 482 5.74 30.83 29.31
C LEU A 482 5.70 32.11 28.46
N ALA A 483 4.50 32.54 28.03
CA ALA A 483 4.28 33.78 27.28
C ALA A 483 3.96 35.05 28.11
N PRO A 484 4.41 35.28 29.37
CA PRO A 484 4.43 36.63 29.92
C PRO A 484 5.77 37.31 29.56
N GLY A 485 5.88 37.88 28.37
CA GLY A 485 6.98 38.83 28.10
C GLY A 485 7.35 39.08 26.64
N ASP A 486 7.47 38.05 25.81
CA ASP A 486 8.08 38.22 24.48
C ASP A 486 7.03 38.10 23.35
N ARG A 487 6.38 39.23 23.08
CA ARG A 487 5.49 39.45 21.92
C ARG A 487 6.29 39.49 20.61
N ARG A 488 7.04 38.42 20.29
CA ARG A 488 7.77 38.24 19.03
C ARG A 488 7.17 37.18 18.10
N TRP A 489 6.01 36.63 18.46
CA TRP A 489 5.14 36.03 17.46
C TRP A 489 4.38 37.15 16.81
#